data_AF-A0A662WW66-F1
#
_entry.id   AF-A0A662WW66-F1
#
_cell.length_a   1.000
_cell.length_b   1.000
_cell.length_c   1.000
_cell.angle_alpha   90.00
_cell.angle_beta   90.00
_cell.angle_gamma   90.00
#
_symmetry.space_group_name_H-M   'P 1'
#
loop_
_entity.id
_entity.type
_entity.pdbx_description
1 polymer ?
#
loop_
_entity_poly.entity_id
_entity_poly.type
_entity_poly.pdbx_seq_one_letter_code
_entity_poly.pdbx_strand_id
1 'polypeptide(L)'
;RVPRRELPWQTSSLSKRASESVRPIYWSNRPKSYVHRTAMWDEYPNGRWGNSESPAFGELSESHFAASTAVTPSDRRAMWGEAPATKEDVRQTFVRYVRGEISSLPWCDAALHAETSTVQQELAAANAAGFLTINSQPRVNGALSDDPLFGWGGPGGRVYQKAYVECFVSPENMKLIIENAAKKPSLQYHAVNLNGHSYSNASKSAVAVTWGVFPNKEILQPTIVDSSSFLVWKDEAFALWLKLWASLYEEASQSARLLREIHDSYFLVSIVDNDFVNGSIWDLFETPVDAAAAVAP
;
A
#
# COMPACT_ATOMS: atom_id res chain seq x y z
N ARG A 1 7.46 -10.37 -26.94
CA ARG A 1 8.51 -10.02 -25.94
C ARG A 1 7.89 -8.97 -25.03
N VAL A 2 7.65 -9.28 -23.75
CA VAL A 2 7.14 -8.27 -22.80
C VAL A 2 8.20 -7.17 -22.68
N PRO A 3 7.87 -5.88 -22.85
CA PRO A 3 8.83 -4.79 -22.70
C PRO A 3 9.42 -4.83 -21.29
N ARG A 4 10.75 -4.81 -21.21
CA ARG A 4 11.48 -4.92 -19.94
C ARG A 4 11.31 -3.62 -19.14
N ARG A 5 11.00 -3.73 -17.85
CA ARG A 5 10.81 -2.59 -16.96
C ARG A 5 12.17 -2.02 -16.57
N GLU A 6 12.36 -0.71 -16.73
CA GLU A 6 13.58 -0.03 -16.29
C GLU A 6 13.59 0.17 -14.76
N LEU A 7 12.43 0.47 -14.18
CA LEU A 7 12.19 0.63 -12.74
C LEU A 7 10.95 -0.19 -12.33
N PRO A 8 10.73 -0.45 -11.03
CA PRO A 8 9.54 -1.15 -10.51
C PRO A 8 8.22 -0.41 -10.80
N TRP A 9 8.27 0.84 -11.26
CA TRP A 9 7.13 1.67 -11.62
C TRP A 9 7.34 2.29 -13.01
N GLN A 10 6.24 2.69 -13.66
CA GLN A 10 6.30 3.29 -14.98
C GLN A 10 6.84 4.73 -14.91
N THR A 11 7.90 4.99 -15.68
CA THR A 11 8.52 6.32 -15.79
C THR A 11 7.60 7.30 -16.52
N SER A 12 7.72 8.58 -16.18
CA SER A 12 6.99 9.64 -16.88
C SER A 12 7.66 9.91 -18.23
N SER A 13 6.87 10.19 -19.27
CA SER A 13 7.38 10.68 -20.55
C SER A 13 7.70 12.18 -20.55
N LEU A 14 7.43 12.89 -19.45
CA LEU A 14 7.73 14.32 -19.32
C LEU A 14 9.23 14.52 -19.10
N SER A 15 9.87 15.33 -19.95
CA SER A 15 11.31 15.60 -19.89
C SER A 15 11.77 16.15 -18.53
N LYS A 16 10.96 16.97 -17.86
CA LYS A 16 11.25 17.51 -16.51
C LYS A 16 11.45 16.40 -15.45
N ARG A 17 10.93 15.19 -15.70
CA ARG A 17 11.00 14.03 -14.80
C ARG A 17 11.99 12.96 -15.26
N ALA A 18 12.79 13.23 -16.29
CA ALA A 18 13.70 12.23 -16.86
C ALA A 18 14.73 11.70 -15.84
N SER A 19 15.08 12.50 -14.83
CA SER A 19 16.00 12.11 -13.75
C SER A 19 15.31 11.51 -12.52
N GLU A 20 13.97 11.45 -12.49
CA GLU A 20 13.22 10.90 -11.37
C GLU A 20 13.52 9.40 -11.28
N SER A 21 14.14 8.97 -10.18
CA SER A 21 14.58 7.58 -10.01
C SER A 21 14.15 6.95 -8.68
N VAL A 22 13.50 7.71 -7.79
CA VAL A 22 13.01 7.21 -6.49
C VAL A 22 11.64 7.83 -6.14
N ARG A 23 10.72 6.99 -5.64
CA ARG A 23 9.36 7.39 -5.21
C ARG A 23 8.96 6.74 -3.88
N PRO A 24 8.10 7.40 -3.06
CA PRO A 24 7.45 6.74 -1.94
C PRO A 24 6.50 5.65 -2.43
N ILE A 25 6.44 4.52 -1.71
CA ILE A 25 5.64 3.35 -2.10
C ILE A 25 4.12 3.59 -2.09
N TYR A 26 3.65 4.58 -1.35
CA TYR A 26 2.22 4.78 -1.02
C TYR A 26 1.31 5.01 -2.23
N TRP A 27 1.84 5.60 -3.31
CA TRP A 27 1.11 5.83 -4.55
C TRP A 27 1.39 4.76 -5.63
N SER A 28 1.95 3.59 -5.28
CA SER A 28 2.21 2.50 -6.24
C SER A 28 0.96 2.14 -7.06
N ASN A 29 -0.20 2.10 -6.39
CA ASN A 29 -1.51 1.79 -6.96
C ASN A 29 -2.29 3.01 -7.45
N ARG A 30 -1.70 4.22 -7.37
CA ARG A 30 -2.31 5.49 -7.81
C ARG A 30 -1.29 6.42 -8.49
N PRO A 31 -0.54 5.94 -9.52
CA PRO A 31 0.57 6.70 -10.10
C PRO A 31 0.14 8.03 -10.73
N LYS A 32 -1.10 8.13 -11.23
CA LYS A 32 -1.65 9.37 -11.77
C LYS A 32 -1.81 10.44 -10.68
N SER A 33 -2.27 10.05 -9.49
CA SER A 33 -2.40 10.96 -8.36
C SER A 33 -1.03 11.49 -7.96
N TYR A 34 -0.03 10.61 -7.81
CA TYR A 34 1.33 11.03 -7.50
C TYR A 34 1.89 12.04 -8.52
N VAL A 35 1.76 11.76 -9.82
CA VAL A 35 2.25 12.67 -10.88
C VAL A 35 1.54 14.02 -10.81
N HIS A 36 0.23 14.06 -10.56
CA HIS A 36 -0.52 15.30 -10.44
C HIS A 36 -0.12 16.09 -9.18
N ARG A 37 -0.01 15.42 -8.02
CA ARG A 37 0.39 16.04 -6.75
C ARG A 37 1.84 16.54 -6.73
N THR A 38 2.70 16.00 -7.59
CA THR A 38 4.10 16.43 -7.72
C THR A 38 4.36 17.23 -8.99
N ALA A 39 3.31 17.62 -9.75
CA ALA A 39 3.46 18.27 -11.05
C ALA A 39 4.20 19.62 -10.99
N MET A 40 4.02 20.34 -9.88
CA MET A 40 4.60 21.67 -9.65
C MET A 40 6.00 21.63 -9.04
N TRP A 41 6.62 20.44 -8.86
CA TRP A 41 7.98 20.36 -8.36
C TRP A 41 8.98 20.88 -9.39
N ASP A 42 9.98 21.62 -8.91
CA ASP A 42 11.07 22.15 -9.73
C ASP A 42 12.10 21.08 -10.07
N GLU A 43 12.51 20.31 -9.06
CA GLU A 43 13.40 19.17 -9.19
C GLU A 43 12.73 17.88 -8.68
N TYR A 44 13.16 16.75 -9.25
CA TYR A 44 12.64 15.43 -8.88
C TYR A 44 13.73 14.57 -8.25
N PRO A 45 13.40 13.78 -7.21
CA PRO A 45 14.36 12.93 -6.51
C PRO A 45 15.13 11.98 -7.43
N ASN A 46 16.45 12.05 -7.32
CA ASN A 46 17.38 11.18 -8.02
C ASN A 46 18.34 10.51 -7.03
N GLY A 47 18.36 9.18 -7.01
CA GLY A 47 19.20 8.38 -6.13
C GLY A 47 18.63 8.22 -4.72
N ARG A 48 18.80 9.21 -3.84
CA ARG A 48 18.33 9.14 -2.44
C ARG A 48 17.16 10.09 -2.17
N TRP A 49 16.11 9.57 -1.55
CA TRP A 49 15.01 10.38 -1.02
C TRP A 49 15.51 11.28 0.12
N GLY A 50 15.16 12.57 0.09
CA GLY A 50 15.56 13.56 1.09
C GLY A 50 16.79 14.41 0.75
N ASN A 51 17.55 14.08 -0.31
CA ASN A 51 18.63 14.94 -0.81
C ASN A 51 18.13 16.08 -1.70
N SER A 52 16.94 15.93 -2.27
CA SER A 52 16.28 16.95 -3.06
C SER A 52 15.45 17.83 -2.14
N GLU A 53 15.60 19.16 -2.24
CA GLU A 53 14.69 20.16 -1.65
C GLU A 53 13.32 20.05 -2.35
N SER A 54 12.66 18.91 -2.18
CA SER A 54 11.42 18.60 -2.89
C SER A 54 10.32 19.49 -2.32
N PRO A 55 9.64 20.30 -3.15
CA PRO A 55 8.55 21.14 -2.69
C PRO A 55 7.45 20.32 -2.03
N ALA A 56 6.55 20.99 -1.30
CA ALA A 56 5.37 20.33 -0.76
C ALA A 56 4.56 19.66 -1.87
N PHE A 57 3.91 18.54 -1.55
CA PHE A 57 2.92 17.93 -2.45
C PHE A 57 1.76 18.91 -2.63
N GLY A 58 1.22 18.98 -3.85
CA GLY A 58 0.02 19.75 -4.15
C GLY A 58 -1.20 19.29 -3.33
N GLU A 59 -2.11 20.23 -3.12
CA GLU A 59 -3.38 19.98 -2.43
C GLU A 59 -4.25 18.97 -3.20
N LEU A 60 -5.05 18.22 -2.44
CA LEU A 60 -6.04 17.32 -3.01
C LEU A 60 -7.20 18.12 -3.61
N SER A 61 -7.71 17.63 -4.73
CA SER A 61 -8.82 18.21 -5.47
C SER A 61 -9.68 17.09 -6.06
N GLU A 62 -10.91 17.39 -6.48
CA GLU A 62 -11.84 16.41 -7.03
C GLU A 62 -11.26 15.61 -8.22
N SER A 63 -10.34 16.18 -9.00
CA SER A 63 -9.70 15.47 -10.11
C SER A 63 -8.86 14.27 -9.65
N HIS A 64 -8.38 14.25 -8.41
CA HIS A 64 -7.63 13.13 -7.83
C HIS A 64 -8.53 11.93 -7.49
N PHE A 65 -9.84 12.18 -7.34
CA PHE A 65 -10.86 11.15 -7.08
C PHE A 65 -11.65 10.81 -8.35
N ALA A 66 -11.36 11.48 -9.46
CA ALA A 66 -11.99 11.18 -10.74
C ALA A 66 -11.70 9.72 -11.12
N ALA A 67 -12.77 9.00 -11.43
CA ALA A 67 -12.67 7.63 -11.91
C ALA A 67 -11.76 7.56 -13.14
N SER A 68 -10.99 6.46 -13.26
CA SER A 68 -10.65 5.95 -14.58
C SER A 68 -11.95 5.88 -15.38
N THR A 69 -11.98 6.49 -16.57
CA THR A 69 -13.17 6.63 -17.43
C THR A 69 -13.84 5.30 -17.79
N ALA A 70 -13.21 4.16 -17.46
CA ALA A 70 -13.69 2.83 -17.77
C ALA A 70 -14.64 2.19 -16.73
N VAL A 71 -14.67 2.64 -15.47
CA VAL A 71 -15.46 1.98 -14.41
C VAL A 71 -16.57 2.90 -13.89
N THR A 72 -17.83 2.50 -14.06
CA THR A 72 -18.99 3.29 -13.64
C THR A 72 -19.29 3.13 -12.14
N PRO A 73 -20.06 4.05 -11.51
CA PRO A 73 -20.55 3.85 -10.15
C PRO A 73 -21.33 2.55 -9.96
N SER A 74 -22.09 2.11 -10.98
CA SER A 74 -22.82 0.84 -10.94
C SER A 74 -21.87 -0.36 -10.88
N ASP A 75 -20.79 -0.36 -11.67
CA ASP A 75 -19.80 -1.43 -11.65
C ASP A 75 -19.09 -1.51 -10.29
N ARG A 76 -18.76 -0.35 -9.70
CA ARG A 76 -18.17 -0.27 -8.36
C ARG A 76 -19.10 -0.82 -7.30
N ARG A 77 -20.39 -0.50 -7.37
CA ARG A 77 -21.39 -1.01 -6.44
C ARG A 77 -21.50 -2.54 -6.54
N ALA A 78 -21.52 -3.09 -7.75
CA ALA A 78 -21.53 -4.53 -7.96
C ALA A 78 -20.25 -5.21 -7.41
N MET A 79 -19.08 -4.58 -7.57
CA MET A 79 -17.82 -5.11 -7.04
C MET A 79 -17.72 -5.01 -5.51
N TRP A 80 -18.06 -3.85 -4.96
CA TRP A 80 -17.78 -3.47 -3.56
C TRP A 80 -18.97 -3.68 -2.62
N GLY A 81 -20.07 -4.22 -3.13
CA GLY A 81 -21.28 -4.57 -2.38
C GLY A 81 -22.46 -3.66 -2.71
N GLU A 82 -23.64 -4.26 -2.90
CA GLU A 82 -24.86 -3.50 -3.20
C GLU A 82 -25.38 -2.69 -2.00
N ALA A 83 -25.17 -3.22 -0.79
CA ALA A 83 -25.53 -2.60 0.48
C ALA A 83 -24.76 -3.28 1.64
N PRO A 84 -23.43 -3.04 1.80
CA PRO A 84 -22.67 -3.59 2.92
C PRO A 84 -23.27 -3.11 4.24
N ALA A 85 -23.55 -4.03 5.15
CA ALA A 85 -24.29 -3.75 6.39
C ALA A 85 -23.44 -4.02 7.64
N THR A 86 -22.36 -4.79 7.50
CA THR A 86 -21.47 -5.22 8.57
C THR A 86 -19.99 -5.02 8.19
N LYS A 87 -19.11 -4.95 9.20
CA LYS A 87 -17.65 -4.93 8.99
C LYS A 87 -17.17 -6.17 8.21
N GLU A 88 -17.88 -7.29 8.34
CA GLU A 88 -17.59 -8.52 7.59
C GLU A 88 -17.80 -8.35 6.09
N ASP A 89 -18.87 -7.67 5.66
CA ASP A 89 -19.11 -7.39 4.23
C ASP A 89 -17.96 -6.56 3.62
N VAL A 90 -17.44 -5.61 4.39
CA VAL A 90 -16.28 -4.80 3.99
C VAL A 90 -15.04 -5.68 3.90
N ARG A 91 -14.75 -6.49 4.91
CA ARG A 91 -13.60 -7.43 4.91
C ARG A 91 -13.64 -8.38 3.71
N GLN A 92 -14.79 -8.97 3.43
CA GLN A 92 -14.96 -9.88 2.30
C GLN A 92 -14.70 -9.19 0.96
N THR A 93 -15.00 -7.90 0.83
CA THR A 93 -14.65 -7.14 -0.38
C THR A 93 -13.13 -7.10 -0.61
N PHE A 94 -12.34 -6.88 0.45
CA PHE A 94 -10.88 -6.91 0.36
C PHE A 94 -10.34 -8.32 0.07
N VAL A 95 -10.91 -9.36 0.71
CA VAL A 95 -10.56 -10.76 0.45
C VAL A 95 -10.78 -11.12 -1.02
N ARG A 96 -11.94 -10.76 -1.58
CA ARG A 96 -12.29 -10.97 -2.99
C ARG A 96 -11.31 -10.25 -3.92
N TYR A 97 -10.90 -9.03 -3.57
CA TYR A 97 -9.92 -8.28 -4.35
C TYR A 97 -8.57 -9.00 -4.41
N VAL A 98 -7.99 -9.38 -3.27
CA VAL A 98 -6.66 -10.01 -3.26
C VAL A 98 -6.68 -11.41 -3.89
N ARG A 99 -7.83 -12.09 -3.90
CA ARG A 99 -8.05 -13.35 -4.65
C ARG A 99 -8.24 -13.15 -6.16
N GLY A 100 -8.36 -11.91 -6.62
CA GLY A 100 -8.59 -11.58 -8.03
C GLY A 100 -10.05 -11.76 -8.48
N GLU A 101 -11.00 -11.91 -7.56
CA GLU A 101 -12.43 -12.07 -7.85
C GLU A 101 -13.11 -10.74 -8.21
N ILE A 102 -12.53 -9.61 -7.76
CA ILE A 102 -12.89 -8.27 -8.22
C ILE A 102 -11.64 -7.52 -8.66
N SER A 103 -11.78 -6.60 -9.61
CA SER A 103 -10.65 -5.99 -10.30
C SER A 103 -10.09 -4.73 -9.64
N SER A 104 -10.76 -4.16 -8.64
CA SER A 104 -10.35 -2.90 -8.02
C SER A 104 -10.92 -2.68 -6.63
N LEU A 105 -10.26 -1.78 -5.89
CA LEU A 105 -10.69 -1.17 -4.64
C LEU A 105 -10.56 0.36 -4.78
N PRO A 106 -11.10 1.17 -3.85
CA PRO A 106 -10.88 2.63 -3.87
C PRO A 106 -9.41 3.05 -3.99
N TRP A 107 -8.51 2.31 -3.34
CA TRP A 107 -7.06 2.57 -3.34
C TRP A 107 -6.31 1.90 -4.49
N CYS A 108 -6.94 0.96 -5.19
CA CYS A 108 -6.32 0.11 -6.19
C CYS A 108 -7.06 0.24 -7.52
N ASP A 109 -6.57 1.10 -8.41
CA ASP A 109 -7.23 1.42 -9.68
C ASP A 109 -6.87 0.48 -10.85
N ALA A 110 -6.06 -0.55 -10.59
CA ALA A 110 -5.59 -1.55 -11.53
C ALA A 110 -5.64 -2.97 -10.94
N ALA A 111 -5.49 -3.96 -11.82
CA ALA A 111 -5.36 -5.36 -11.42
C ALA A 111 -4.11 -5.59 -10.57
N LEU A 112 -4.15 -6.65 -9.74
CA LEU A 112 -3.04 -7.06 -8.89
C LEU A 112 -1.74 -7.20 -9.69
N HIS A 113 -0.64 -6.73 -9.10
CA HIS A 113 0.69 -7.00 -9.64
C HIS A 113 0.98 -8.51 -9.58
N ALA A 114 1.74 -9.02 -10.56
CA ALA A 114 2.04 -10.44 -10.66
C ALA A 114 2.75 -10.97 -9.38
N GLU A 115 3.58 -10.14 -8.75
CA GLU A 115 4.25 -10.47 -7.48
C GLU A 115 3.29 -10.78 -6.32
N THR A 116 2.07 -10.22 -6.34
CA THR A 116 1.07 -10.45 -5.29
C THR A 116 0.64 -11.92 -5.22
N SER A 117 0.76 -12.67 -6.33
CA SER A 117 0.49 -14.12 -6.34
C SER A 117 1.31 -14.90 -5.32
N THR A 118 2.51 -14.40 -4.94
CA THR A 118 3.41 -15.08 -3.99
C THR A 118 2.98 -14.92 -2.53
N VAL A 119 2.07 -14.00 -2.24
CA VAL A 119 1.61 -13.65 -0.88
C VAL A 119 0.09 -13.54 -0.79
N GLN A 120 -0.62 -14.08 -1.78
CA GLN A 120 -2.06 -13.92 -1.94
C GLN A 120 -2.84 -14.56 -0.77
N GLN A 121 -2.38 -15.71 -0.29
CA GLN A 121 -3.06 -16.45 0.77
C GLN A 121 -2.95 -15.70 2.10
N GLU A 122 -1.76 -15.18 2.42
CA GLU A 122 -1.47 -14.41 3.61
C GLU A 122 -2.22 -13.08 3.62
N LEU A 123 -2.29 -12.39 2.46
CA LEU A 123 -3.12 -11.20 2.30
C LEU A 123 -4.60 -11.52 2.51
N ALA A 124 -5.11 -12.62 1.95
CA ALA A 124 -6.50 -13.03 2.13
C ALA A 124 -6.79 -13.33 3.62
N ALA A 125 -5.88 -14.00 4.32
CA ALA A 125 -6.00 -14.27 5.75
C ALA A 125 -5.97 -12.98 6.60
N ALA A 126 -5.05 -12.05 6.31
CA ALA A 126 -4.99 -10.75 6.99
C ALA A 126 -6.27 -9.92 6.79
N ASN A 127 -6.77 -9.86 5.55
CA ASN A 127 -8.04 -9.19 5.24
C ASN A 127 -9.24 -9.89 5.90
N ALA A 128 -9.20 -11.22 6.05
CA ALA A 128 -10.17 -12.03 6.79
C ALA A 128 -9.98 -12.02 8.33
N ALA A 129 -8.89 -11.41 8.84
CA ALA A 129 -8.69 -11.09 10.27
C ALA A 129 -8.96 -9.61 10.63
N GLY A 130 -8.96 -8.71 9.64
CA GLY A 130 -9.50 -7.35 9.76
C GLY A 130 -8.44 -6.28 9.52
N PHE A 131 -7.32 -6.69 8.93
CA PHE A 131 -6.25 -5.85 8.47
C PHE A 131 -6.49 -5.56 6.99
N LEU A 132 -7.23 -4.49 6.71
CA LEU A 132 -7.76 -4.18 5.38
C LEU A 132 -6.63 -3.65 4.47
N THR A 133 -5.95 -4.53 3.75
CA THR A 133 -4.71 -4.23 3.01
C THR A 133 -4.99 -3.44 1.73
N ILE A 134 -4.27 -2.35 1.52
CA ILE A 134 -4.40 -1.48 0.34
C ILE A 134 -3.12 -1.44 -0.53
N ASN A 135 -2.00 -1.92 0.00
CA ASN A 135 -0.72 -1.97 -0.70
C ASN A 135 0.18 -3.04 -0.07
N SER A 136 1.00 -3.71 -0.88
CA SER A 136 1.90 -4.75 -0.40
C SER A 136 3.00 -5.05 -1.43
N GLN A 137 4.18 -5.44 -0.97
CA GLN A 137 5.18 -6.12 -1.78
C GLN A 137 5.82 -7.27 -0.98
N PRO A 138 6.13 -8.41 -1.62
CA PRO A 138 6.77 -9.53 -0.94
C PRO A 138 8.25 -9.24 -0.62
N ARG A 139 8.85 -10.14 0.16
CA ARG A 139 10.30 -10.15 0.41
C ARG A 139 11.01 -10.75 -0.79
N VAL A 140 12.06 -10.10 -1.28
CA VAL A 140 12.92 -10.62 -2.36
C VAL A 140 14.37 -10.52 -1.95
N ASN A 141 15.08 -11.65 -2.00
CA ASN A 141 16.49 -11.73 -1.62
C ASN A 141 17.36 -12.12 -2.84
N GLY A 142 17.70 -11.15 -3.67
CA GLY A 142 18.67 -11.33 -4.75
C GLY A 142 18.15 -12.09 -5.98
N ALA A 143 16.87 -11.91 -6.31
CA ALA A 143 16.31 -12.44 -7.56
C ALA A 143 17.05 -11.86 -8.78
N LEU A 144 17.05 -12.59 -9.89
CA LEU A 144 17.65 -12.11 -11.13
C LEU A 144 16.93 -10.83 -11.58
N SER A 145 17.67 -9.87 -12.10
CA SER A 145 17.08 -8.62 -12.59
C SER A 145 16.20 -8.77 -13.84
N ASP A 146 16.21 -9.94 -14.48
CA ASP A 146 15.29 -10.33 -15.55
C ASP A 146 14.30 -11.43 -15.13
N ASP A 147 14.12 -11.62 -13.81
CA ASP A 147 13.05 -12.44 -13.26
C ASP A 147 11.67 -11.99 -13.77
N PRO A 148 10.78 -12.91 -14.16
CA PRO A 148 9.48 -12.56 -14.75
C PRO A 148 8.51 -11.87 -13.78
N LEU A 149 8.67 -12.07 -12.47
CA LEU A 149 7.80 -11.48 -11.44
C LEU A 149 8.43 -10.21 -10.86
N PHE A 150 9.73 -10.26 -10.53
CA PHE A 150 10.41 -9.24 -9.74
C PHE A 150 11.40 -8.39 -10.54
N GLY A 151 11.76 -8.80 -11.75
CA GLY A 151 12.87 -8.22 -12.52
C GLY A 151 12.62 -6.79 -13.02
N TRP A 152 13.65 -5.96 -12.89
CA TRP A 152 13.75 -4.61 -13.47
C TRP A 152 15.22 -4.21 -13.63
N GLY A 153 15.51 -3.14 -14.38
CA GLY A 153 16.86 -2.51 -14.45
C GLY A 153 17.84 -3.11 -15.47
N GLY A 154 17.41 -4.13 -16.21
CA GLY A 154 18.19 -4.81 -17.27
C GLY A 154 18.88 -6.08 -16.77
N PRO A 155 19.28 -7.00 -17.67
CA PRO A 155 19.80 -8.32 -17.30
C PRO A 155 21.18 -8.28 -16.63
N GLY A 156 21.51 -9.35 -15.90
CA GLY A 156 22.83 -9.54 -15.28
C GLY A 156 23.01 -8.91 -13.90
N GLY A 157 21.97 -8.30 -13.35
CA GLY A 157 21.95 -7.77 -11.99
C GLY A 157 21.14 -8.63 -11.02
N ARG A 158 20.93 -8.09 -9.82
CA ARG A 158 20.06 -8.66 -8.79
C ARG A 158 19.16 -7.59 -8.17
N VAL A 159 17.95 -7.99 -7.84
CA VAL A 159 16.93 -7.13 -7.23
C VAL A 159 16.55 -7.65 -5.85
N TYR A 160 16.15 -6.73 -4.98
CA TYR A 160 15.88 -6.98 -3.58
C TYR A 160 14.66 -6.18 -3.13
N GLN A 161 13.87 -6.76 -2.22
CA GLN A 161 12.71 -6.14 -1.62
C GLN A 161 12.63 -6.49 -0.14
N LYS A 162 12.38 -5.49 0.72
CA LYS A 162 11.84 -5.72 2.07
C LYS A 162 10.35 -6.02 1.95
N ALA A 163 9.84 -6.92 2.80
CA ALA A 163 8.41 -7.13 2.87
C ALA A 163 7.71 -5.87 3.37
N TYR A 164 6.59 -5.52 2.75
CA TYR A 164 5.81 -4.33 3.07
C TYR A 164 4.33 -4.65 3.01
N VAL A 165 3.58 -4.14 3.98
CA VAL A 165 2.12 -4.15 3.99
C VAL A 165 1.61 -2.79 4.47
N GLU A 166 0.62 -2.27 3.76
CA GLU A 166 -0.15 -1.10 4.16
C GLU A 166 -1.62 -1.48 4.33
N CYS A 167 -2.23 -1.11 5.45
CA CYS A 167 -3.61 -1.49 5.74
C CYS A 167 -4.37 -0.48 6.62
N PHE A 168 -5.69 -0.51 6.51
CA PHE A 168 -6.58 0.09 7.51
C PHE A 168 -6.90 -0.94 8.60
N VAL A 169 -6.82 -0.52 9.86
CA VAL A 169 -7.07 -1.39 11.01
C VAL A 169 -7.95 -0.70 12.05
N SER A 170 -8.79 -1.47 12.72
CA SER A 170 -9.55 -0.98 13.87
C SER A 170 -8.62 -0.67 15.06
N PRO A 171 -9.06 0.11 16.05
CA PRO A 171 -8.29 0.33 17.28
C PRO A 171 -7.87 -0.96 18.00
N GLU A 172 -8.67 -2.02 17.92
CA GLU A 172 -8.37 -3.33 18.51
C GLU A 172 -7.23 -4.01 17.75
N ASN A 173 -7.31 -4.07 16.42
CA ASN A 173 -6.25 -4.63 15.59
C ASN A 173 -4.96 -3.80 15.67
N MET A 174 -5.06 -2.49 15.90
CA MET A 174 -3.88 -1.64 16.15
C MET A 174 -3.11 -2.09 17.40
N LYS A 175 -3.80 -2.50 18.48
CA LYS A 175 -3.12 -3.03 19.68
C LYS A 175 -2.33 -4.29 19.37
N LEU A 176 -2.91 -5.20 18.58
CA LEU A 176 -2.23 -6.43 18.15
C LEU A 176 -0.95 -6.11 17.36
N ILE A 177 -1.00 -5.12 16.44
CA ILE A 177 0.17 -4.67 15.69
C ILE A 177 1.28 -4.20 16.64
N ILE A 178 0.95 -3.34 17.62
CA ILE A 178 1.93 -2.81 18.57
C ILE A 178 2.56 -3.95 19.38
N GLU A 179 1.75 -4.85 19.92
CA GLU A 179 2.20 -5.97 20.75
C GLU A 179 3.06 -6.97 19.97
N ASN A 180 2.68 -7.29 18.73
CA ASN A 180 3.42 -8.23 17.89
C ASN A 180 4.71 -7.61 17.33
N ALA A 181 4.69 -6.33 16.94
CA ALA A 181 5.89 -5.61 16.51
C ALA A 181 6.92 -5.50 17.65
N ALA A 182 6.48 -5.31 18.89
CA ALA A 182 7.39 -5.26 20.06
C ALA A 182 8.20 -6.56 20.26
N LYS A 183 7.68 -7.71 19.79
CA LYS A 183 8.36 -9.01 19.87
C LYS A 183 9.37 -9.23 18.72
N LYS A 184 9.37 -8.36 17.71
CA LYS A 184 10.14 -8.53 16.46
C LYS A 184 10.92 -7.25 16.11
N PRO A 185 12.20 -7.15 16.51
CA PRO A 185 13.00 -5.95 16.29
C PRO A 185 13.20 -5.53 14.83
N SER A 186 13.02 -6.45 13.86
CA SER A 186 13.11 -6.14 12.43
C SER A 186 11.90 -5.38 11.90
N LEU A 187 10.74 -5.49 12.57
CA LEU A 187 9.49 -4.88 12.15
C LEU A 187 9.43 -3.41 12.54
N GLN A 188 9.14 -2.58 11.54
CA GLN A 188 8.88 -1.16 11.71
C GLN A 188 7.46 -0.86 11.24
N TYR A 189 6.75 -0.01 11.97
CA TYR A 189 5.45 0.48 11.57
C TYR A 189 5.32 1.98 11.82
N HIS A 190 4.49 2.63 11.00
CA HIS A 190 3.97 3.97 11.22
C HIS A 190 2.46 3.91 11.03
N ALA A 191 1.72 4.19 12.10
CA ALA A 191 0.26 4.24 12.13
C ALA A 191 -0.22 5.67 12.35
N VAL A 192 -1.32 6.05 11.70
CA VAL A 192 -1.95 7.36 11.87
C VAL A 192 -3.46 7.26 11.62
N ASN A 193 -4.28 7.91 12.46
CA ASN A 193 -5.71 8.02 12.22
C ASN A 193 -6.07 9.32 11.48
N LEU A 194 -7.34 9.47 11.10
CA LEU A 194 -7.83 10.67 10.42
C LEU A 194 -7.42 11.98 11.11
N ASN A 195 -7.54 12.02 12.45
CA ASN A 195 -7.25 13.17 13.30
C ASN A 195 -5.75 13.45 13.50
N GLY A 196 -4.87 12.62 12.92
CA GLY A 196 -3.42 12.78 13.03
C GLY A 196 -2.77 12.19 14.29
N HIS A 197 -3.53 11.46 15.12
CA HIS A 197 -2.93 10.68 16.20
C HIS A 197 -2.12 9.53 15.61
N SER A 198 -0.85 9.43 16.00
CA SER A 198 0.08 8.48 15.43
C SER A 198 0.75 7.57 16.47
N TYR A 199 1.06 6.35 16.04
CA TYR A 199 1.92 5.40 16.75
C TYR A 199 3.03 4.97 15.80
N SER A 200 4.28 4.95 16.25
CA SER A 200 5.39 4.56 15.39
C SER A 200 6.56 4.04 16.23
N ASN A 201 7.23 3.01 15.72
CA ASN A 201 8.58 2.61 16.15
C ASN A 201 9.63 2.87 15.04
N ALA A 202 9.22 3.50 13.93
CA ALA A 202 10.08 3.83 12.81
C ALA A 202 10.87 5.13 13.06
N SER A 203 12.07 5.21 12.49
CA SER A 203 12.82 6.46 12.48
C SER A 203 12.19 7.47 11.52
N LYS A 204 12.57 8.75 11.64
CA LYS A 204 12.11 9.81 10.72
C LYS A 204 12.79 9.76 9.35
N SER A 205 13.79 8.89 9.16
CA SER A 205 14.54 8.78 7.91
C SER A 205 13.81 7.89 6.91
N ALA A 206 13.98 8.19 5.62
CA ALA A 206 13.47 7.33 4.56
C ALA A 206 14.14 5.95 4.60
N VAL A 207 13.35 4.91 4.45
CA VAL A 207 13.78 3.52 4.43
C VAL A 207 13.66 3.00 3.00
N ALA A 208 14.77 2.58 2.38
CA ALA A 208 14.72 1.87 1.12
C ALA A 208 14.06 0.49 1.32
N VAL A 209 13.05 0.22 0.50
CA VAL A 209 12.30 -1.05 0.51
C VAL A 209 12.45 -1.84 -0.78
N THR A 210 12.90 -1.22 -1.87
CA THR A 210 13.25 -1.92 -3.12
C THR A 210 14.55 -1.34 -3.67
N TRP A 211 15.52 -2.22 -3.97
CA TRP A 211 16.81 -1.81 -4.55
C TRP A 211 17.36 -2.88 -5.49
N GLY A 212 18.35 -2.47 -6.30
CA GLY A 212 18.98 -3.33 -7.28
C GLY A 212 20.47 -3.04 -7.44
N VAL A 213 21.23 -4.09 -7.70
CA VAL A 213 22.67 -4.07 -7.97
C VAL A 213 22.87 -4.58 -9.40
N PHE A 214 23.49 -3.76 -10.25
CA PHE A 214 23.61 -4.04 -11.68
C PHE A 214 25.06 -3.92 -12.14
N PRO A 215 25.47 -4.65 -13.20
CA PRO A 215 26.78 -4.48 -13.80
C PRO A 215 26.99 -3.04 -14.27
N ASN A 216 28.14 -2.46 -13.93
CA ASN A 216 28.58 -1.12 -14.37
C ASN A 216 27.61 0.03 -14.01
N LYS A 217 26.85 -0.10 -12.92
CA LYS A 217 25.98 0.96 -12.38
C LYS A 217 26.16 1.07 -10.88
N GLU A 218 25.92 2.26 -10.34
CA GLU A 218 25.70 2.41 -8.90
C GLU A 218 24.40 1.71 -8.46
N ILE A 219 24.24 1.54 -7.15
CA ILE A 219 23.03 0.94 -6.58
C ILE A 219 21.83 1.84 -6.86
N LEU A 220 20.75 1.25 -7.37
CA LEU A 220 19.48 1.93 -7.56
C LEU A 220 18.53 1.52 -6.43
N GLN A 221 17.84 2.49 -5.83
CA GLN A 221 16.87 2.26 -4.75
C GLN A 221 15.54 3.00 -5.02
N PRO A 222 14.76 2.52 -6.00
CA PRO A 222 13.66 3.28 -6.58
C PRO A 222 12.40 3.40 -5.72
N THR A 223 12.32 2.65 -4.63
CA THR A 223 11.14 2.64 -3.77
C THR A 223 11.54 2.77 -2.31
N ILE A 224 10.91 3.71 -1.63
CA ILE A 224 11.16 4.05 -0.23
C ILE A 224 9.85 4.11 0.57
N VAL A 225 9.99 4.00 1.88
CA VAL A 225 8.99 4.36 2.89
C VAL A 225 9.51 5.60 3.59
N ASP A 226 8.71 6.66 3.65
CA ASP A 226 9.05 7.94 4.29
C ASP A 226 7.88 8.46 5.13
N SER A 227 8.17 8.93 6.34
CA SER A 227 7.15 9.35 7.30
C SER A 227 6.43 10.63 6.87
N SER A 228 7.14 11.59 6.29
CA SER A 228 6.54 12.85 5.83
C SER A 228 5.58 12.59 4.67
N SER A 229 6.02 11.79 3.69
CA SER A 229 5.20 11.37 2.55
C SER A 229 3.99 10.54 3.00
N PHE A 230 4.11 9.74 4.05
CA PHE A 230 2.99 8.95 4.60
C PHE A 230 1.88 9.85 5.15
N LEU A 231 2.24 10.90 5.90
CA LEU A 231 1.27 11.85 6.44
C LEU A 231 0.55 12.65 5.34
N VAL A 232 1.22 12.89 4.21
CA VAL A 232 0.62 13.51 3.02
C VAL A 232 -0.31 12.54 2.28
N TRP A 233 0.06 11.27 2.21
CA TRP A 233 -0.75 10.20 1.62
C TRP A 233 -2.01 9.93 2.43
N LYS A 234 -1.92 9.95 3.77
CA LYS A 234 -3.03 9.75 4.71
C LYS A 234 -4.31 10.45 4.28
N ASP A 235 -4.23 11.73 3.94
CA ASP A 235 -5.42 12.53 3.63
C ASP A 235 -6.13 12.02 2.38
N GLU A 236 -5.37 11.58 1.36
CA GLU A 236 -5.94 10.94 0.17
C GLU A 236 -6.52 9.57 0.52
N ALA A 237 -5.75 8.75 1.25
CA ALA A 237 -6.14 7.41 1.65
C ALA A 237 -7.47 7.39 2.41
N PHE A 238 -7.64 8.29 3.39
CA PHE A 238 -8.90 8.42 4.14
C PHE A 238 -10.01 8.99 3.25
N ALA A 239 -9.75 10.03 2.44
CA ALA A 239 -10.77 10.61 1.57
C ALA A 239 -11.38 9.59 0.59
N LEU A 240 -10.62 8.60 0.13
CA LEU A 240 -11.09 7.54 -0.77
C LEU A 240 -12.23 6.69 -0.18
N TRP A 241 -12.28 6.49 1.15
CA TRP A 241 -13.41 5.83 1.81
C TRP A 241 -14.73 6.52 1.51
N LEU A 242 -14.75 7.86 1.62
CA LEU A 242 -15.98 8.64 1.48
C LEU A 242 -16.26 8.99 0.01
N LYS A 243 -15.23 9.47 -0.71
CA LYS A 243 -15.37 10.00 -2.06
C LYS A 243 -15.65 8.91 -3.09
N LEU A 244 -15.11 7.70 -2.91
CA LEU A 244 -15.32 6.60 -3.86
C LEU A 244 -16.29 5.54 -3.38
N TRP A 245 -16.20 5.11 -2.12
CA TRP A 245 -17.00 3.97 -1.64
C TRP A 245 -18.32 4.40 -1.01
N ALA A 246 -18.28 5.26 0.01
CA ALA A 246 -19.51 5.69 0.71
C ALA A 246 -20.46 6.48 -0.20
N SER A 247 -19.92 7.23 -1.17
CA SER A 247 -20.70 8.00 -2.15
C SER A 247 -21.57 7.14 -3.09
N LEU A 248 -21.39 5.82 -3.10
CA LEU A 248 -22.23 4.89 -3.86
C LEU A 248 -23.59 4.66 -3.21
N TYR A 249 -23.75 5.01 -1.94
CA TYR A 249 -24.95 4.75 -1.16
C TYR A 249 -25.62 6.04 -0.72
N GLU A 250 -26.92 5.96 -0.46
CA GLU A 250 -27.67 7.07 0.12
C GLU A 250 -27.09 7.45 1.49
N GLU A 251 -26.95 8.74 1.77
CA GLU A 251 -26.26 9.26 2.95
C GLU A 251 -26.82 8.73 4.28
N ALA A 252 -28.15 8.55 4.35
CA ALA A 252 -28.83 8.05 5.53
C ALA A 252 -28.80 6.51 5.67
N SER A 253 -28.30 5.77 4.67
CA SER A 253 -28.29 4.31 4.64
C SER A 253 -27.35 3.71 5.70
N GLN A 254 -27.61 2.44 6.06
CA GLN A 254 -26.71 1.67 6.93
C GLN A 254 -25.30 1.56 6.35
N SER A 255 -25.18 1.35 5.03
CA SER A 255 -23.90 1.23 4.33
C SER A 255 -23.05 2.50 4.40
N ALA A 256 -23.66 3.67 4.16
CA ALA A 256 -22.97 4.94 4.27
C ALA A 256 -22.50 5.21 5.71
N ARG A 257 -23.32 4.87 6.72
CA ARG A 257 -22.94 5.00 8.14
C ARG A 257 -21.80 4.07 8.53
N LEU A 258 -21.84 2.81 8.09
CA LEU A 258 -20.78 1.83 8.35
C LEU A 258 -19.43 2.29 7.78
N LEU A 259 -19.39 2.73 6.52
CA LEU A 259 -18.16 3.17 5.88
C LEU A 259 -17.61 4.45 6.54
N ARG A 260 -18.50 5.33 7.00
CA ARG A 260 -18.12 6.52 7.78
C ARG A 260 -17.58 6.13 9.16
N GLU A 261 -18.18 5.17 9.86
CA GLU A 261 -17.66 4.65 11.12
C GLU A 261 -16.22 4.13 10.96
N ILE A 262 -15.96 3.34 9.91
CA ILE A 262 -14.62 2.83 9.59
C ILE A 262 -13.66 4.00 9.33
N HIS A 263 -14.05 4.92 8.45
CA HIS A 263 -13.26 6.13 8.13
C HIS A 263 -12.88 6.94 9.38
N ASP A 264 -13.82 7.15 10.31
CA ASP A 264 -13.63 8.02 11.47
C ASP A 264 -12.85 7.34 12.60
N SER A 265 -12.85 6.00 12.67
CA SER A 265 -12.28 5.25 13.81
C SER A 265 -10.99 4.48 13.51
N TYR A 266 -10.71 4.15 12.25
CA TYR A 266 -9.58 3.28 11.90
C TYR A 266 -8.25 4.04 11.84
N PHE A 267 -7.16 3.29 11.96
CA PHE A 267 -5.80 3.75 11.66
C PHE A 267 -5.38 3.26 10.28
N LEU A 268 -4.68 4.12 9.53
CA LEU A 268 -3.86 3.71 8.40
C LEU A 268 -2.48 3.32 8.92
N VAL A 269 -1.97 2.15 8.55
CA VAL A 269 -0.71 1.61 9.04
C VAL A 269 0.18 1.16 7.89
N SER A 270 1.41 1.66 7.86
CA SER A 270 2.49 1.23 6.96
C SER A 270 3.48 0.38 7.74
N ILE A 271 3.76 -0.85 7.30
CA ILE A 271 4.62 -1.83 7.99
C ILE A 271 5.73 -2.31 7.06
N VAL A 272 6.96 -2.37 7.58
CA VAL A 272 8.16 -2.86 6.88
C VAL A 272 8.85 -3.91 7.72
N ASP A 273 9.18 -5.06 7.14
CA ASP A 273 10.14 -6.00 7.74
C ASP A 273 11.55 -5.75 7.20
N ASN A 274 12.46 -5.33 8.09
CA ASN A 274 13.84 -5.03 7.72
C ASN A 274 14.70 -6.28 7.52
N ASP A 275 14.27 -7.45 8.01
CA ASP A 275 14.95 -8.71 7.73
C ASP A 275 14.49 -9.24 6.36
N PHE A 276 15.02 -8.67 5.30
CA PHE A 276 14.72 -9.10 3.93
C PHE A 276 15.32 -10.47 3.57
N VAL A 277 16.10 -11.09 4.47
CA VAL A 277 16.68 -12.41 4.25
C VAL A 277 15.74 -13.48 4.78
N ASN A 278 15.35 -13.39 6.05
CA ASN A 278 14.59 -14.44 6.77
C ASN A 278 13.28 -13.95 7.41
N GLY A 279 12.99 -12.65 7.36
CA GLY A 279 11.84 -12.05 8.03
C GLY A 279 10.48 -12.55 7.52
N SER A 280 9.49 -12.49 8.41
CA SER A 280 8.09 -12.78 8.12
C SER A 280 7.23 -11.65 8.69
N ILE A 281 6.70 -10.83 7.78
CA ILE A 281 5.76 -9.75 8.11
C ILE A 281 4.39 -10.29 8.55
N TRP A 282 4.06 -11.52 8.16
CA TRP A 282 2.71 -12.08 8.31
C TRP A 282 2.35 -12.42 9.76
N ASP A 283 3.33 -12.80 10.58
CA ASP A 283 3.11 -13.14 11.99
C ASP A 283 2.63 -11.91 12.80
N LEU A 284 2.70 -10.69 12.24
CA LEU A 284 2.12 -9.49 12.84
C LEU A 284 0.59 -9.50 12.79
N PHE A 285 0.00 -10.19 11.82
CA PHE A 285 -1.45 -10.29 11.60
C PHE A 285 -2.07 -11.54 12.22
N GLU A 286 -1.27 -12.40 12.84
CA GLU A 286 -1.78 -13.55 13.58
C GLU A 286 -2.53 -13.07 14.82
N THR A 287 -3.82 -13.35 14.86
CA THR A 287 -4.60 -13.25 16.09
C THR A 287 -4.23 -14.41 17.01
N PRO A 288 -4.11 -14.21 18.33
CA PRO A 288 -4.00 -15.31 19.27
C PRO A 288 -5.13 -16.29 18.98
N VAL A 289 -4.80 -17.53 18.64
CA VAL A 289 -5.81 -18.60 18.55
C VAL A 289 -6.46 -18.64 19.93
N ASP A 290 -7.77 -18.43 20.00
CA ASP A 290 -8.52 -18.62 21.23
C ASP A 290 -8.16 -20.01 21.77
N ALA A 291 -7.40 -20.04 22.87
CA ALA A 291 -7.09 -21.25 23.61
C ALA A 291 -8.36 -21.96 24.14
N ALA A 292 -9.54 -21.38 23.91
CA ALA A 292 -10.85 -21.94 24.19
C ALA A 292 -11.37 -22.93 23.13
N ALA A 293 -10.80 -22.97 21.92
CA ALA A 293 -11.25 -23.91 20.87
C ALA A 293 -10.52 -25.28 20.89
N ALA A 294 -9.50 -25.45 21.74
CA ALA A 294 -8.72 -26.69 21.86
C ALA A 294 -9.12 -27.57 23.06
N VAL A 295 -10.18 -27.22 23.78
CA VAL A 295 -10.71 -28.04 24.89
C VAL A 295 -12.23 -28.13 24.76
N ALA A 296 -12.68 -28.94 23.82
CA ALA A 296 -13.97 -29.61 23.91
C ALA A 296 -13.74 -31.09 23.53
N PRO A 297 -14.30 -32.03 24.32
CA PRO A 297 -13.85 -33.42 24.40
C PRO A 297 -14.09 -34.25 23.14
#